data_AF-A0A1X7SIH8-F1
#
_entry.id   AF-A0A1X7SIH8-F1
#
_cell.length_a   1.000
_cell.length_b   1.000
_cell.length_c   1.000
_cell.angle_alpha   90.00
_cell.angle_beta   90.00
_cell.angle_gamma   90.00
#
_symmetry.space_group_name_H-M   'P 1'
#
loop_
_entity.id
_entity.type
_entity.pdbx_description
1 polymer ?
#
loop_
_entity_poly.entity_id
_entity_poly.type
_entity_poly.pdbx_seq_one_letter_code
_entity_poly.pdbx_strand_id
1 'polypeptide(L)'
;MRVFAVPLLFACCLAISDHVEALFPVQDTSLSIEDRVKDIVDNLTLEELVEQMAHGGATLNGPAPGIPRLHINPYQWGTECLSGDVSAGDATSFPMPIGM
;
A
#
# COMPACT_ATOMS: atom_id res chain seq x y z
N MET A 1 -21.16 3.29 -56.71
CA MET A 1 -21.53 2.17 -55.81
C MET A 1 -20.28 1.80 -55.02
N ARG A 2 -20.46 1.61 -53.72
CA ARG A 2 -19.48 1.77 -52.63
C ARG A 2 -18.31 0.78 -52.68
N VAL A 3 -17.09 1.28 -52.84
CA VAL A 3 -15.86 0.58 -52.42
C VAL A 3 -15.64 0.89 -50.94
N PHE A 4 -15.91 -0.11 -50.09
CA PHE A 4 -15.74 -0.02 -48.65
C PHE A 4 -14.24 0.02 -48.31
N ALA A 5 -13.78 1.18 -47.85
CA ALA A 5 -12.49 1.38 -47.23
C ALA A 5 -12.46 0.63 -45.88
N VAL A 6 -11.99 -0.61 -45.89
CA VAL A 6 -11.74 -1.41 -44.68
C VAL A 6 -10.37 -2.05 -44.82
N PRO A 7 -9.28 -1.32 -44.51
CA PRO A 7 -8.18 -2.03 -43.84
C PRO A 7 -7.49 -1.22 -42.73
N LEU A 8 -8.03 -0.07 -42.30
CA LEU A 8 -7.32 0.79 -41.34
C LEU A 8 -7.74 0.60 -39.88
N LEU A 9 -8.77 -0.22 -39.62
CA LEU A 9 -9.30 -0.45 -38.27
C LEU A 9 -8.74 -1.72 -37.61
N PHE A 10 -7.96 -2.55 -38.33
CA PHE A 10 -7.39 -3.79 -37.77
C PHE A 10 -6.01 -3.58 -37.12
N ALA A 11 -5.32 -2.47 -37.41
CA ALA A 11 -3.98 -2.20 -36.90
C ALA A 11 -3.95 -1.62 -35.47
N CYS A 12 -5.09 -1.18 -34.92
CA CYS A 12 -5.14 -0.57 -33.58
C CYS A 12 -5.31 -1.60 -32.45
N CYS A 13 -5.68 -2.84 -32.75
CA CYS A 13 -5.90 -3.90 -31.74
C CYS A 13 -4.62 -4.60 -31.25
N LEU A 14 -3.44 -4.34 -31.85
CA LEU A 14 -2.18 -4.98 -31.48
C LEU A 14 -1.34 -4.21 -30.45
N ALA A 15 -1.84 -3.08 -29.94
CA ALA A 15 -1.09 -2.23 -29.00
C ALA A 15 -1.64 -2.23 -27.57
N ILE A 16 -2.53 -3.17 -27.21
CA ILE A 16 -2.85 -3.43 -25.81
C ILE A 16 -1.83 -4.44 -25.31
N SER A 17 -0.61 -3.97 -25.03
CA SER A 17 0.23 -4.67 -24.08
C SER A 17 -0.49 -4.55 -22.74
N ASP A 18 -1.10 -5.63 -22.27
CA ASP A 18 -1.44 -5.75 -20.86
C ASP A 18 -0.15 -5.49 -20.09
N HIS A 19 -0.04 -4.30 -19.51
CA HIS A 19 0.92 -4.04 -18.47
C HIS A 19 0.49 -4.89 -17.28
N VAL A 20 0.90 -6.16 -17.27
CA VAL A 20 0.97 -6.94 -16.04
C VAL A 20 2.02 -6.23 -15.22
N GLU A 21 1.59 -5.23 -14.45
CA GLU A 21 2.40 -4.65 -13.39
C GLU A 21 2.89 -5.85 -12.58
N ALA A 22 4.20 -6.00 -12.46
CA ALA A 22 4.77 -7.17 -11.81
C ALA A 22 4.17 -7.25 -10.41
N LEU A 23 3.27 -8.22 -10.19
CA LEU A 23 2.70 -8.50 -8.89
C LEU A 23 3.88 -8.87 -8.00
N PHE A 24 4.29 -7.94 -7.14
CA PHE A 24 5.21 -8.26 -6.07
C PHE A 24 4.56 -9.39 -5.26
N PRO A 25 5.30 -10.44 -4.86
CA PRO A 25 4.74 -11.54 -4.07
C PRO A 25 3.95 -11.07 -2.85
N VAL A 26 4.31 -9.94 -2.24
CA VAL A 26 3.53 -9.27 -1.18
C VAL A 26 2.04 -9.03 -1.52
N GLN A 27 1.68 -8.84 -2.79
CA GLN A 27 0.30 -8.59 -3.23
C GLN A 27 -0.49 -9.89 -3.46
N ASP A 28 0.18 -11.04 -3.53
CA ASP A 28 -0.47 -12.34 -3.72
C ASP A 28 -1.07 -12.84 -2.39
N THR A 29 -2.39 -12.66 -2.25
CA THR A 29 -3.13 -13.10 -1.06
C THR A 29 -3.27 -14.63 -0.93
N SER A 30 -2.82 -15.42 -1.91
CA SER A 30 -2.77 -16.89 -1.81
C SER A 30 -1.55 -17.39 -1.05
N LEU A 31 -0.50 -16.57 -0.92
CA LEU A 31 0.69 -16.87 -0.13
C LEU A 31 0.46 -16.64 1.36
N SER A 32 1.29 -17.27 2.20
CA SER A 32 1.27 -17.04 3.65
C SER A 32 1.66 -15.60 3.99
N ILE A 33 1.25 -15.12 5.17
CA ILE A 33 1.67 -13.78 5.63
C ILE A 33 3.19 -13.73 5.77
N GLU A 34 3.79 -14.82 6.26
CA GLU A 34 5.23 -14.95 6.45
C GLU A 34 6.00 -14.79 5.14
N ASP A 35 5.57 -15.48 4.07
CA ASP A 35 6.21 -15.39 2.75
C ASP A 35 6.08 -13.97 2.17
N ARG A 36 4.91 -13.34 2.33
CA ARG A 36 4.64 -11.98 1.86
C ARG A 36 5.47 -10.94 2.63
N VAL A 37 5.61 -11.09 3.94
CA VAL A 37 6.45 -10.21 4.77
C VAL A 37 7.92 -10.41 4.44
N LYS A 38 8.36 -11.67 4.26
CA LYS A 38 9.74 -11.96 3.88
C LYS A 38 10.10 -11.30 2.55
N ASP A 39 9.22 -11.36 1.56
CA ASP A 39 9.39 -10.68 0.28
C ASP A 39 9.59 -9.16 0.45
N ILE A 40 8.80 -8.49 1.29
CA ILE A 40 9.03 -7.06 1.59
C ILE A 40 10.42 -6.86 2.19
N VAL A 41 10.72 -7.55 3.30
CA VAL A 41 11.92 -7.30 4.12
C VAL A 41 13.20 -7.58 3.33
N ASP A 42 13.23 -8.63 2.52
CA ASP A 42 14.38 -8.97 1.66
C ASP A 42 14.64 -7.90 0.58
N ASN A 43 13.62 -7.12 0.19
CA ASN A 43 13.70 -6.12 -0.87
C ASN A 43 13.93 -4.68 -0.36
N LEU A 44 13.96 -4.45 0.95
CA LEU A 44 14.25 -3.14 1.54
C LEU A 44 15.72 -2.76 1.39
N THR A 45 15.99 -1.48 1.10
CA THR A 45 17.33 -0.95 1.37
C THR A 45 17.57 -0.78 2.87
N LEU A 46 18.83 -0.61 3.27
CA LEU A 46 19.15 -0.39 4.68
C LEU A 46 18.48 0.89 5.21
N GLU A 47 18.47 1.95 4.41
CA GLU A 47 17.85 3.23 4.75
C GLU A 47 16.33 3.07 4.91
N GLU A 48 15.66 2.40 3.97
CA GLU A 48 14.23 2.10 4.07
C GLU A 48 13.91 1.28 5.33
N LEU A 49 14.73 0.27 5.64
CA LEU A 49 14.58 -0.55 6.84
C LEU A 49 14.71 0.27 8.12
N VAL A 50 15.71 1.16 8.19
CA VAL A 50 15.91 2.05 9.35
C VAL A 50 14.70 2.96 9.56
N GLU A 51 14.18 3.56 8.49
CA GLU A 51 12.98 4.42 8.55
C GLU A 51 11.73 3.64 8.98
N GLN A 52 11.55 2.40 8.51
CA GLN A 52 10.42 1.56 8.97
C GLN A 52 10.57 1.17 10.45
N MET A 53 11.78 0.83 10.90
CA MET A 53 12.07 0.46 12.29
C MET A 53 11.98 1.64 13.26
N ALA A 54 12.13 2.87 12.78
CA ALA A 54 11.94 4.07 13.59
C ALA A 54 10.45 4.39 13.84
N HIS A 55 9.52 3.63 13.22
CA HIS A 55 8.07 3.83 13.31
C HIS A 55 7.61 5.24 12.88
N GLY A 56 8.46 5.96 12.14
CA GLY A 56 8.32 7.39 11.90
C GLY A 56 9.64 8.00 11.47
N GLY A 57 9.61 9.28 11.11
CA GLY A 57 10.80 10.00 10.62
C GLY A 57 10.48 10.99 9.51
N ALA A 58 9.31 10.85 8.85
CA ALA A 58 8.87 11.79 7.84
C ALA A 58 8.58 13.19 8.42
N THR A 59 8.02 13.25 9.65
CA THR A 59 7.77 14.51 10.39
C THR A 59 8.00 14.32 11.91
N LEU A 60 7.14 14.89 12.78
CA LEU A 60 7.22 14.70 14.24
C LEU A 60 6.51 13.39 14.64
N ASN A 61 7.26 12.37 15.03
CA ASN A 61 6.76 11.06 15.51
C ASN A 61 5.94 10.22 14.51
N GLY A 62 6.08 10.47 13.21
CA GLY A 62 5.39 9.71 12.17
C GLY A 62 5.01 10.53 10.94
N PRO A 63 4.36 9.91 9.95
CA PRO A 63 4.26 8.45 9.77
C PRO A 63 5.63 7.85 9.41
N ALA A 64 5.76 6.52 9.47
CA ALA A 64 6.85 5.85 8.75
C ALA A 64 6.69 6.20 7.26
N PRO A 65 7.76 6.67 6.58
CA PRO A 65 7.64 7.07 5.18
C PRO A 65 7.23 5.87 4.32
N GLY A 66 6.43 6.12 3.29
CA GLY A 66 6.09 5.09 2.32
C GLY A 66 7.30 4.69 1.46
N ILE A 67 7.19 3.56 0.77
CA ILE A 67 8.20 3.05 -0.15
C ILE A 67 7.54 2.88 -1.53
N PRO A 68 7.48 3.94 -2.36
CA PRO A 68 6.75 3.92 -3.63
C PRO A 68 7.24 2.85 -4.61
N ARG A 69 8.54 2.53 -4.61
CA ARG A 69 9.12 1.48 -5.48
C ARG A 69 8.55 0.10 -5.20
N LEU A 70 8.11 -0.14 -3.96
CA LEU A 70 7.49 -1.40 -3.52
C LEU A 70 5.97 -1.27 -3.38
N HIS A 71 5.38 -0.15 -3.83
CA HIS A 71 3.96 0.16 -3.66
C HIS A 71 3.47 0.13 -2.21
N ILE A 72 4.33 0.54 -1.27
CA ILE A 72 3.99 0.64 0.16
C ILE A 72 3.64 2.10 0.49
N ASN A 73 2.44 2.31 1.03
CA ASN A 73 1.99 3.62 1.49
C ASN A 73 2.62 3.97 2.85
N PRO A 74 2.70 5.27 3.22
CA PRO A 74 3.08 5.67 4.56
C PRO A 74 2.17 5.05 5.62
N TYR A 75 2.75 4.70 6.78
CA TYR A 75 2.01 4.05 7.85
C TYR A 75 2.20 4.80 9.18
N GLN A 76 1.09 5.18 9.82
CA GLN A 76 1.11 5.85 11.12
C GLN A 76 1.11 4.82 12.26
N TRP A 77 2.22 4.78 12.99
CA TRP A 77 2.32 4.01 14.23
C TRP A 77 1.85 4.85 15.43
N GLY A 78 1.59 4.19 16.56
CA GLY A 78 1.25 4.88 17.82
C GLY A 78 -0.09 5.60 17.77
N THR A 79 -1.09 5.01 17.13
CA THR A 79 -2.48 5.49 17.23
C THR A 79 -3.08 5.10 18.58
N GLU A 80 -3.97 5.94 19.10
CA GLU A 80 -4.54 5.79 20.45
C GLU A 80 -6.03 5.48 20.39
N CYS A 81 -6.46 4.45 21.13
CA CYS A 81 -7.85 3.99 21.15
C CYS A 81 -8.35 3.50 22.52
N LEU A 82 -7.72 3.96 23.63
CA LEU A 82 -7.98 3.46 24.99
C LEU A 82 -9.46 3.45 25.40
N SER A 83 -10.20 4.49 25.00
CA SER A 83 -11.63 4.65 25.31
C SER A 83 -12.40 5.25 24.13
N GLY A 84 -12.04 4.81 22.92
CA GLY A 84 -12.46 5.42 21.65
C GLY A 84 -11.25 5.96 20.89
N ASP A 85 -11.37 6.05 19.56
CA ASP A 85 -10.32 6.57 18.68
C ASP A 85 -10.12 8.08 18.88
N VAL A 86 -8.91 8.49 19.28
CA VAL A 86 -8.60 9.89 19.62
C VAL A 86 -8.42 10.78 18.38
N SER A 87 -8.14 10.19 17.22
CA SER A 87 -7.80 10.91 15.98
C SER A 87 -8.89 10.87 14.91
N ALA A 88 -9.94 10.06 15.10
CA ALA A 88 -11.04 9.90 14.15
C ALA A 88 -12.14 10.98 14.23
N GLY A 89 -11.88 12.15 14.82
CA GLY A 89 -12.85 13.24 14.94
C GLY A 89 -13.94 12.95 15.98
N ASP A 90 -15.22 13.04 15.60
CA ASP A 90 -16.37 12.76 16.47
C ASP A 90 -16.59 11.24 16.65
N ALA A 91 -15.59 10.55 17.18
CA ALA A 91 -15.64 9.12 17.49
C ALA A 91 -16.49 8.85 18.75
N THR A 92 -17.02 7.62 18.85
CA THR A 92 -17.75 7.21 20.07
C THR A 92 -16.79 7.20 21.27
N SER A 93 -17.18 7.90 22.33
CA SER A 93 -16.42 7.95 23.59
C SER A 93 -16.99 6.92 24.56
N PHE A 94 -16.15 5.95 24.95
CA PHE A 94 -16.47 4.94 25.95
C PHE A 94 -16.01 5.41 27.35
N PRO A 95 -16.58 4.88 28.45
CA PRO A 95 -15.99 5.02 29.77
C PRO A 95 -14.52 4.57 29.80
N MET A 96 -13.72 5.17 30.69
CA MET A 96 -12.34 4.74 30.92
C MET A 96 -12.29 3.24 31.32
N PRO A 97 -11.22 2.49 30.97
CA PRO A 97 -11.16 1.05 31.23
C PRO A 97 -11.38 0.61 32.67
N ILE A 98 -11.12 1.46 33.66
CA ILE A 98 -11.39 1.16 35.08
C ILE A 98 -12.89 1.08 35.41
N GLY A 99 -13.76 1.66 34.58
CA GLY A 99 -15.21 1.69 34.76
C GLY A 99 -15.99 0.88 33.74
N MET A 100 -15.30 0.06 32.92
CA MET A 100 -15.88 -0.89 31.96
C MET A 100 -15.88 -2.30 32.54
#